data_AF-A0A538H6M0-F1
#
_entry.id   AF-A0A538H6M0-F1
#
_cell.length_a   1.000
_cell.length_b   1.000
_cell.length_c   1.000
_cell.angle_alpha   90.00
_cell.angle_beta   90.00
_cell.angle_gamma   90.00
#
_symmetry.space_group_name_H-M   'P 1'
#
loop_
_entity.id
_entity.type
_entity.pdbx_description
1 polymer ?
#
loop_
_entity_poly.entity_id
_entity_poly.type
_entity_poly.pdbx_seq_one_letter_code
_entity_poly.pdbx_strand_id
1 'polypeptide(L)'
;MYATEEFWYERGRRIHEVVRFAGVPQGDATYSAGRLSSIDKKLGSLVTRYRQAVHDGSALVLGRDVVEGHPVYWIRVDSEMLPDARKKLHKWVHDVAVSQKTFEPVAVREVRDGRTGPKGNSIVLEAESLPKDKGNFTRMPRESKRLPLKIGWSGFLTPSDASAVLRRPALWAGDSVASLDLARIWKDERGEGRNRKSGGWAKTYTGVTFFYGTLDENGNPASFRNASGAAKPMPFVQVSESRTLDSLFQRVVMNYSPPEGSILVFDAGIALMQKDGLYVALDASSEGVLLAAARALERVPASKGTAGSVSRRISGGGANGSPAWMALPPGTPDPPAS
;
A
#
# COMPACT_ATOMS: atom_id res chain seq x y z
N MET A 1 4.72 -3.13 15.90
CA MET A 1 4.61 -4.04 14.74
C MET A 1 5.88 -3.86 13.92
N TYR A 2 6.52 -4.94 13.46
CA TYR A 2 7.80 -4.87 12.76
C TYR A 2 7.78 -5.74 11.51
N ALA A 3 8.59 -5.37 10.53
CA ALA A 3 8.97 -6.27 9.45
C ALA A 3 10.12 -7.16 9.94
N THR A 4 10.13 -8.42 9.52
CA THR A 4 11.27 -9.31 9.71
C THR A 4 11.90 -9.65 8.38
N GLU A 5 13.22 -9.79 8.41
CA GLU A 5 14.02 -10.22 7.29
C GLU A 5 14.81 -11.44 7.77
N GLU A 6 14.55 -12.58 7.14
CA GLU A 6 15.17 -13.86 7.45
C GLU A 6 16.05 -14.27 6.29
N PHE A 7 17.23 -14.80 6.61
CA PHE A 7 18.23 -15.09 5.61
C PHE A 7 18.91 -16.43 5.85
N TRP A 8 18.98 -17.23 4.80
CA TRP A 8 19.67 -18.51 4.78
C TRP A 8 20.88 -18.41 3.86
N TYR A 9 22.04 -18.83 4.38
CA TYR A 9 23.30 -18.80 3.67
C TYR A 9 24.08 -20.10 3.86
N GLU A 10 24.59 -20.65 2.76
CA GLU A 10 25.54 -21.75 2.76
C GLU A 10 26.55 -21.53 1.63
N ARG A 11 27.84 -21.63 1.94
CA ARG A 11 28.92 -21.37 0.97
C ARG A 11 28.76 -22.27 -0.26
N GLY A 12 28.77 -21.68 -1.45
CA GLY A 12 28.61 -22.40 -2.72
C GLY A 12 27.16 -22.70 -3.10
N ARG A 13 26.18 -22.40 -2.24
CA ARG A 13 24.75 -22.46 -2.55
C ARG A 13 24.19 -21.06 -2.80
N ARG A 14 22.90 -20.99 -3.13
CA ARG A 14 22.16 -19.73 -3.25
C ARG A 14 21.92 -19.13 -1.86
N ILE A 15 21.75 -17.82 -1.80
CA ILE A 15 21.15 -17.16 -0.62
C ILE A 15 19.65 -17.24 -0.76
N HIS A 16 18.94 -17.48 0.34
CA HIS A 16 17.49 -17.38 0.40
C HIS A 16 17.11 -16.29 1.40
N GLU A 17 16.29 -15.34 0.96
CA GLU A 17 15.79 -14.22 1.74
C GLU A 17 14.27 -14.33 1.83
N VAL A 18 13.73 -14.19 3.04
CA VAL A 18 12.30 -14.11 3.30
C VAL A 18 11.99 -12.85 4.09
N VAL A 19 11.18 -11.97 3.50
CA VAL A 19 10.69 -10.75 4.16
C VAL A 19 9.27 -11.00 4.62
N ARG A 20 8.96 -10.72 5.88
CA ARG A 20 7.60 -10.78 6.44
C ARG A 20 7.23 -9.45 7.07
N PHE A 21 5.94 -9.14 7.04
CA PHE A 21 5.36 -8.03 7.79
C PHE A 21 4.27 -8.58 8.68
N ALA A 22 4.39 -8.40 9.99
CA ALA A 22 3.48 -9.00 10.97
C ALA A 22 3.24 -10.51 10.74
N GLY A 23 4.31 -11.24 10.39
CA GLY A 23 4.28 -12.67 10.08
C GLY A 23 3.80 -13.04 8.67
N VAL A 24 3.22 -12.11 7.90
CA VAL A 24 2.75 -12.36 6.53
C VAL A 24 3.90 -12.20 5.53
N PRO A 25 4.20 -13.20 4.68
CA PRO A 25 5.22 -13.09 3.65
C PRO A 25 4.97 -11.92 2.68
N GLN A 26 5.96 -11.05 2.54
CA GLN A 26 5.98 -9.92 1.61
C GLN A 26 6.96 -10.16 0.46
N GLY A 27 8.04 -10.91 0.73
CA GLY A 27 9.08 -11.25 -0.23
C GLY A 27 9.67 -12.62 0.04
N ASP A 28 10.01 -13.33 -1.03
CA ASP A 28 10.74 -14.59 -1.00
C ASP A 28 11.61 -14.69 -2.25
N ALA A 29 12.92 -14.60 -2.07
CA ALA A 29 13.87 -14.53 -3.15
C ALA A 29 15.07 -15.46 -2.91
N THR A 30 15.52 -16.09 -3.99
CA THR A 30 16.80 -16.80 -4.00
C THR A 30 17.76 -16.11 -4.94
N TYR A 31 19.02 -16.01 -4.52
CA TYR A 31 20.06 -15.31 -5.25
C TYR A 31 21.27 -16.20 -5.46
N SER A 32 21.88 -16.13 -6.64
CA SER A 32 23.16 -16.78 -6.88
C SER A 32 24.24 -16.11 -6.03
N ALA A 33 25.07 -16.92 -5.36
CA ALA A 33 26.22 -16.43 -4.61
C ALA A 33 27.11 -15.52 -5.50
N GLY A 34 27.48 -14.35 -4.97
CA GLY A 34 28.41 -13.42 -5.62
C GLY A 34 27.76 -12.43 -6.59
N ARG A 35 26.43 -12.43 -6.76
CA ARG A 35 25.72 -11.54 -7.70
C ARG A 35 24.98 -10.36 -7.05
N LEU A 36 24.98 -10.23 -5.72
CA LEU A 36 24.33 -9.09 -5.04
C LEU A 36 25.24 -8.43 -4.02
N SER A 37 25.80 -7.27 -4.37
CA SER A 37 26.76 -6.59 -3.51
C SER A 37 26.18 -5.97 -2.23
N SER A 38 24.87 -5.77 -2.04
CA SER A 38 24.34 -5.14 -0.81
C SER A 38 23.82 -6.16 0.20
N ILE A 39 23.04 -7.15 -0.25
CA ILE A 39 22.46 -8.19 0.61
C ILE A 39 23.51 -9.26 0.96
N ASP A 40 24.33 -9.70 -0.01
CA ASP A 40 25.49 -10.56 0.29
C ASP A 40 26.49 -9.84 1.21
N LYS A 41 26.50 -8.50 1.26
CA LYS A 41 27.35 -7.75 2.20
C LYS A 41 26.73 -7.59 3.59
N LYS A 42 25.42 -7.35 3.73
CA LYS A 42 24.77 -7.37 5.05
C LYS A 42 24.89 -8.73 5.73
N LEU A 43 24.68 -9.81 4.98
CA LEU A 43 24.74 -11.17 5.51
C LEU A 43 26.11 -11.78 5.51
N GLY A 44 26.84 -11.57 4.42
CA GLY A 44 28.24 -11.97 4.32
C GLY A 44 29.07 -11.23 5.36
N SER A 45 28.74 -9.98 5.73
CA SER A 45 29.40 -9.31 6.85
C SER A 45 29.11 -10.04 8.16
N LEU A 46 27.87 -10.32 8.55
CA LEU A 46 27.59 -10.96 9.83
C LEU A 46 28.02 -12.45 9.92
N VAL A 47 27.82 -13.24 8.86
CA VAL A 47 28.03 -14.70 8.92
C VAL A 47 29.42 -15.12 8.46
N THR A 48 29.97 -14.46 7.43
CA THR A 48 31.27 -14.86 6.85
C THR A 48 32.40 -13.94 7.32
N ARG A 49 32.30 -12.62 7.08
CA ARG A 49 33.38 -11.66 7.33
C ARG A 49 33.53 -11.32 8.80
N TYR A 50 32.46 -11.34 9.61
CA TYR A 50 32.55 -11.11 11.05
C TYR A 50 33.28 -12.28 11.70
N ARG A 51 32.86 -13.52 11.41
CA ARG A 51 33.56 -14.71 11.90
C ARG A 51 35.01 -14.75 11.43
N GLN A 52 35.25 -14.44 10.15
CA GLN A 52 36.61 -14.36 9.61
C GLN A 52 37.43 -13.23 10.26
N ALA A 53 36.85 -12.04 10.44
CA ALA A 53 37.54 -10.89 11.01
C ALA A 53 37.83 -11.08 12.50
N VAL A 54 36.95 -11.77 13.23
CA VAL A 54 37.19 -12.20 14.60
C VAL A 54 38.28 -13.27 14.63
N HIS A 55 38.22 -14.28 13.76
CA HIS A 55 39.22 -15.35 13.67
C HIS A 55 40.62 -14.83 13.32
N ASP A 56 40.72 -13.93 12.35
CA ASP A 56 41.99 -13.39 11.85
C ASP A 56 42.46 -12.16 12.65
N GLY A 57 41.70 -11.73 13.66
CA GLY A 57 41.99 -10.54 14.47
C GLY A 57 41.91 -9.21 13.72
N SER A 58 41.28 -9.16 12.54
CA SER A 58 41.10 -7.93 11.75
C SER A 58 39.84 -7.14 12.12
N ALA A 59 38.99 -7.68 13.00
CA ALA A 59 37.80 -7.01 13.51
C ALA A 59 38.18 -5.77 14.34
N LEU A 60 37.70 -4.59 13.93
CA LEU A 60 37.98 -3.35 14.64
C LEU A 60 36.86 -3.05 15.64
N VAL A 61 37.18 -3.11 16.93
CA VAL A 61 36.27 -2.66 17.99
C VAL A 61 36.23 -1.12 17.98
N LEU A 62 35.06 -0.55 17.70
CA LEU A 62 34.84 0.89 17.63
C LEU A 62 34.60 1.51 19.00
N GLY A 63 34.07 0.73 19.95
CA GLY A 63 33.77 1.21 21.30
C GLY A 63 32.57 0.50 21.93
N ARG A 64 32.13 1.03 23.07
CA ARG A 64 30.97 0.57 23.83
C ARG A 64 29.77 1.47 23.61
N ASP A 65 28.57 0.91 23.67
CA ASP A 65 27.31 1.62 23.50
C ASP A 65 26.15 0.83 24.14
N VAL A 66 24.91 1.32 24.01
CA VAL A 66 23.68 0.63 24.40
C VAL A 66 22.72 0.58 23.20
N VAL A 67 22.22 -0.62 22.86
CA VAL A 67 21.22 -0.83 21.80
C VAL A 67 20.01 -1.55 22.38
N GLU A 68 18.81 -0.96 22.27
CA GLU A 68 17.57 -1.52 22.82
C GLU A 68 17.73 -1.97 24.30
N GLY A 69 18.42 -1.17 25.12
CA GLY A 69 18.69 -1.48 26.52
C GLY A 69 19.83 -2.48 26.78
N HIS A 70 20.46 -3.04 25.76
CA HIS A 70 21.57 -3.99 25.88
C HIS A 70 22.92 -3.27 25.79
N PRO A 71 23.83 -3.41 26.78
CA PRO A 71 25.21 -2.95 26.64
C PRO A 71 25.93 -3.75 25.54
N VAL A 72 26.54 -3.06 24.58
CA VAL A 72 27.19 -3.67 23.42
C VAL A 72 28.62 -3.19 23.18
N TYR A 73 29.37 -3.99 22.43
CA TYR A 73 30.53 -3.55 21.67
C TYR A 73 30.13 -3.34 20.21
N TRP A 74 30.48 -2.20 19.62
CA TRP A 74 30.38 -2.02 18.18
C TRP A 74 31.65 -2.52 17.51
N ILE A 75 31.50 -3.42 16.54
CA ILE A 75 32.60 -4.01 15.79
C ILE A 75 32.41 -3.69 14.32
N ARG A 76 33.43 -3.07 13.71
CA ARG A 76 33.46 -2.84 12.27
C ARG A 76 33.97 -4.10 11.57
N VAL A 77 33.14 -4.59 10.66
CA VAL A 77 33.40 -5.85 9.95
C VAL A 77 33.88 -5.59 8.53
N ASP A 78 33.42 -4.49 7.91
CA ASP A 78 33.83 -4.13 6.56
C ASP A 78 33.77 -2.63 6.33
N SER A 79 34.62 -2.15 5.41
CA SER A 79 34.72 -0.76 4.99
C SER A 79 35.19 -0.70 3.54
N GLU A 80 34.38 -0.12 2.67
CA GLU A 80 34.64 -0.07 1.23
C GLU A 80 34.25 1.30 0.65
N MET A 81 34.87 1.66 -0.48
CA MET A 81 34.50 2.86 -1.24
C MET A 81 33.56 2.45 -2.38
N LEU A 82 32.30 2.85 -2.32
CA LEU A 82 31.32 2.58 -3.39
C LEU A 82 30.79 3.86 -4.01
N PRO A 83 30.56 3.88 -5.33
CA PRO A 83 29.91 5.00 -5.99
C PRO A 83 28.42 5.07 -5.66
N ASP A 84 27.87 6.28 -5.57
CA ASP A 84 26.43 6.50 -5.58
C ASP A 84 25.87 6.56 -7.01
N ALA A 85 24.56 6.83 -7.14
CA ALA A 85 23.89 6.95 -8.43
C ALA A 85 24.48 8.06 -9.33
N ARG A 86 25.18 9.04 -8.75
CA ARG A 86 25.88 10.13 -9.45
C ARG A 86 27.37 9.84 -9.64
N LYS A 87 27.80 8.59 -9.42
CA LYS A 87 29.20 8.11 -9.49
C LYS A 87 30.15 8.76 -8.47
N LYS A 88 29.63 9.45 -7.45
CA LYS A 88 30.46 9.98 -6.37
C LYS A 88 30.84 8.83 -5.43
N LEU A 89 32.12 8.69 -5.09
CA LEU A 89 32.56 7.67 -4.15
C LEU A 89 32.21 8.05 -2.72
N HIS A 90 31.70 7.08 -1.97
CA HIS A 90 31.34 7.19 -0.57
C HIS A 90 31.93 6.03 0.21
N LYS A 91 32.28 6.27 1.48
CA LYS A 91 32.73 5.22 2.38
C LYS A 91 31.50 4.51 2.93
N TRP A 92 31.34 3.23 2.58
CA TRP A 92 30.30 2.35 3.08
C TRP A 92 30.89 1.38 4.08
N VAL A 93 30.21 1.21 5.20
CA VAL A 93 30.70 0.44 6.34
C VAL A 93 29.56 -0.40 6.90
N HIS A 94 29.92 -1.61 7.34
CA HIS A 94 29.05 -2.51 8.07
C HIS A 94 29.59 -2.70 9.50
N ASP A 95 28.79 -2.28 10.47
CA ASP A 95 29.09 -2.47 11.89
C ASP A 95 28.10 -3.48 12.50
N VAL A 96 28.59 -4.32 13.41
CA VAL A 96 27.83 -5.29 14.19
C VAL A 96 27.92 -4.91 15.66
N ALA A 97 26.78 -4.81 16.33
CA ALA A 97 26.71 -4.69 17.79
C ALA A 97 26.65 -6.08 18.40
N VAL A 98 27.54 -6.36 19.35
CA VAL A 98 27.57 -7.63 20.10
C VAL A 98 27.37 -7.36 21.59
N SER A 99 26.57 -8.20 22.25
CA SER A 99 26.31 -8.12 23.68
C SER A 99 27.61 -8.18 24.48
N GLN A 100 27.80 -7.28 25.45
CA GLN A 100 28.97 -7.33 26.34
C GLN A 100 28.93 -8.54 27.28
N LYS A 101 27.77 -9.17 27.47
CA LYS A 101 27.57 -10.30 28.37
C LYS A 101 27.68 -11.65 27.66
N THR A 102 27.02 -11.79 26.50
CA THR A 102 26.89 -13.07 25.79
C THR A 102 27.75 -13.13 24.53
N PHE A 103 28.27 -11.99 24.06
CA PHE A 103 28.97 -11.85 22.78
C PHE A 103 28.14 -12.24 21.55
N GLU A 104 26.83 -12.40 21.72
CA GLU A 104 25.89 -12.63 20.63
C GLU A 104 25.62 -11.33 19.88
N PRO A 105 25.43 -11.40 18.55
CA PRO A 105 25.03 -10.25 17.76
C PRO A 105 23.62 -9.81 18.13
N VAL A 106 23.44 -8.51 18.40
CA VAL A 106 22.17 -7.90 18.82
C VAL A 106 21.65 -6.88 17.82
N ALA A 107 22.53 -6.27 17.03
CA ALA A 107 22.12 -5.39 15.94
C ALA A 107 23.18 -5.29 14.85
N VAL A 108 22.77 -4.88 13.66
CA VAL A 108 23.65 -4.48 12.56
C VAL A 108 23.26 -3.09 12.07
N ARG A 109 24.23 -2.34 11.53
CA ARG A 109 23.96 -1.05 10.89
C ARG A 109 24.83 -0.83 9.67
N GLU A 110 24.28 -0.09 8.72
CA GLU A 110 25.05 0.48 7.61
C GLU A 110 25.40 1.92 7.92
N VAL A 111 26.67 2.27 7.69
CA VAL A 111 27.18 3.63 7.87
C VAL A 111 27.74 4.11 6.53
N ARG A 112 27.26 5.27 6.06
CA ARG A 112 27.75 5.96 4.87
C ARG A 112 28.41 7.26 5.29
N ASP A 113 29.70 7.42 4.97
CA ASP A 113 30.51 8.60 5.33
C ASP A 113 30.42 8.98 6.82
N GLY A 114 30.42 7.97 7.70
CA GLY A 114 30.32 8.16 9.14
C GLY A 114 28.90 8.42 9.67
N ARG A 115 27.88 8.43 8.80
CA ARG A 115 26.47 8.60 9.20
C ARG A 115 25.70 7.29 9.05
N THR A 116 25.00 6.90 10.11
CA THR A 116 24.08 5.77 10.07
C THR A 116 22.99 6.02 9.02
N GLY A 117 22.65 5.00 8.25
CA GLY A 117 21.59 5.08 7.24
C GLY A 117 20.23 5.46 7.84
N PRO A 118 19.28 5.96 7.02
CA PRO A 118 17.97 6.42 7.47
C PRO A 118 17.10 5.31 8.09
N LYS A 119 17.43 4.04 7.82
CA LYS A 119 16.75 2.87 8.41
C LYS A 119 17.20 2.58 9.85
N GLY A 120 18.21 3.29 10.36
CA GLY A 120 18.76 3.04 11.69
C GLY A 120 19.43 1.68 11.82
N ASN A 121 19.28 1.08 13.00
CA ASN A 121 19.81 -0.24 13.31
C ASN A 121 18.79 -1.32 12.93
N SER A 122 19.27 -2.42 12.33
CA SER A 122 18.50 -3.67 12.20
C SER A 122 18.77 -4.53 13.42
N ILE A 123 17.74 -4.80 14.23
CA ILE A 123 17.86 -5.64 15.42
C ILE A 123 17.95 -7.11 14.99
N VAL A 124 18.93 -7.82 15.54
CA VAL A 124 19.09 -9.26 15.33
C VAL A 124 18.16 -9.96 16.30
N LEU A 125 17.12 -10.59 15.77
CA LEU A 125 16.17 -11.38 16.56
C LEU A 125 16.71 -12.77 16.86
N GLU A 126 17.39 -13.37 15.88
CA GLU A 126 17.95 -14.71 15.96
C GLU A 126 19.15 -14.82 15.01
N ALA A 127 20.19 -15.53 15.44
CA ALA A 127 21.35 -15.86 14.64
C ALA A 127 21.91 -17.21 15.07
N GLU A 128 21.78 -18.23 14.22
CA GLU A 128 22.22 -19.59 14.51
C GLU A 128 23.11 -20.18 13.41
N SER A 129 23.81 -21.26 13.75
CA SER A 129 24.52 -22.11 12.79
C SER A 129 23.84 -23.46 12.76
N LEU A 130 23.44 -23.90 11.57
CA LEU A 130 22.86 -25.22 11.38
C LEU A 130 23.86 -26.20 10.75
N PRO A 131 23.67 -27.52 10.92
CA PRO A 131 24.44 -28.50 10.19
C PRO A 131 24.34 -28.28 8.67
N LYS A 132 25.39 -28.69 7.96
CA LYS A 132 25.44 -28.63 6.50
C LYS A 132 24.17 -29.22 5.87
N ASP A 133 23.69 -28.60 4.79
CA ASP A 133 22.50 -29.01 4.04
C ASP A 133 21.15 -28.93 4.80
N LYS A 134 21.10 -28.44 6.04
CA LYS A 134 19.84 -28.23 6.80
C LYS A 134 19.15 -26.90 6.55
N GLY A 135 19.81 -25.98 5.84
CA GLY A 135 19.21 -24.68 5.51
C GLY A 135 18.07 -24.78 4.50
N ASN A 136 17.08 -23.90 4.63
CA ASN A 136 16.01 -23.78 3.65
C ASN A 136 16.44 -22.87 2.49
N PHE A 137 16.74 -23.47 1.33
CA PHE A 137 17.07 -22.75 0.09
C PHE A 137 16.00 -22.87 -0.99
N THR A 138 14.82 -23.35 -0.60
CA THR A 138 13.68 -23.50 -1.51
C THR A 138 12.86 -22.24 -1.44
N ARG A 139 12.74 -21.56 -2.59
CA ARG A 139 11.82 -20.44 -2.75
C ARG A 139 10.39 -20.91 -2.47
N MET A 140 9.61 -20.15 -1.70
CA MET A 140 8.18 -20.40 -1.63
C MET A 140 7.60 -20.47 -3.05
N PRO A 141 6.62 -21.37 -3.30
CA PRO A 141 5.90 -21.40 -4.56
C PRO A 141 5.27 -20.03 -4.79
N ARG A 142 5.92 -19.21 -5.62
CA ARG A 142 5.26 -18.00 -6.10
C ARG A 142 4.24 -18.45 -7.12
N GLU A 143 2.99 -18.06 -6.95
CA GLU A 143 2.05 -17.90 -8.07
C GLU A 143 2.52 -16.77 -9.02
N SER A 144 3.84 -16.54 -9.16
CA SER A 144 4.40 -15.58 -10.11
C SER A 144 4.45 -16.22 -11.49
N LYS A 145 3.30 -16.55 -12.05
CA LYS A 145 3.17 -16.29 -13.47
C LYS A 145 3.08 -14.77 -13.57
N ARG A 146 3.90 -14.14 -14.42
CA ARG A 146 3.70 -12.74 -14.82
C ARG A 146 2.40 -12.69 -15.60
N LEU A 147 1.30 -12.82 -14.88
CA LEU A 147 -0.02 -12.83 -15.44
C LEU A 147 -0.30 -11.41 -15.90
N PRO A 148 -0.87 -11.24 -17.10
CA PRO A 148 -1.39 -9.94 -17.48
C PRO A 148 -2.27 -9.40 -16.35
N LEU A 149 -2.15 -8.11 -16.07
CA LEU A 149 -2.95 -7.41 -15.06
C LEU A 149 -3.86 -6.39 -15.74
N LYS A 150 -5.06 -6.21 -15.19
CA LYS A 150 -5.96 -5.09 -15.46
C LYS A 150 -6.10 -4.32 -14.16
N ILE A 151 -5.91 -3.01 -14.24
CA ILE A 151 -6.32 -2.06 -13.21
C ILE A 151 -7.05 -0.97 -13.98
N GLY A 152 -8.30 -0.71 -13.63
CA GLY A 152 -9.09 0.28 -14.33
C GLY A 152 -10.21 0.83 -13.46
N TRP A 153 -10.42 2.13 -13.59
CA TRP A 153 -11.58 2.83 -13.06
C TRP A 153 -12.61 3.02 -14.16
N SER A 154 -13.88 2.88 -13.82
CA SER A 154 -14.96 3.03 -14.79
C SER A 154 -16.23 3.56 -14.12
N GLY A 155 -17.07 4.19 -14.94
CA GLY A 155 -18.37 4.69 -14.51
C GLY A 155 -18.30 5.96 -13.66
N PHE A 156 -19.50 6.46 -13.38
CA PHE A 156 -19.77 7.59 -12.49
C PHE A 156 -20.82 7.09 -11.51
N LEU A 157 -20.40 6.79 -10.28
CA LEU A 157 -21.27 6.18 -9.28
C LEU A 157 -21.78 7.23 -8.31
N THR A 158 -22.99 7.02 -7.80
CA THR A 158 -23.44 7.62 -6.55
C THR A 158 -22.96 6.79 -5.35
N PRO A 159 -23.02 7.31 -4.10
CA PRO A 159 -22.74 6.50 -2.91
C PRO A 159 -23.64 5.25 -2.80
N SER A 160 -24.89 5.36 -3.25
CA SER A 160 -25.81 4.22 -3.29
C SER A 160 -25.36 3.17 -4.32
N ASP A 161 -24.93 3.60 -5.51
CA ASP A 161 -24.39 2.68 -6.52
C ASP A 161 -23.12 1.99 -6.04
N ALA A 162 -22.26 2.70 -5.29
CA ALA A 162 -21.07 2.11 -4.70
C ALA A 162 -21.42 0.94 -3.77
N SER A 163 -22.45 1.12 -2.93
CA SER A 163 -22.98 0.05 -2.08
C SER A 163 -23.53 -1.12 -2.88
N ALA A 164 -24.22 -0.84 -4.00
CA ALA A 164 -24.72 -1.88 -4.90
C ALA A 164 -23.58 -2.67 -5.57
N VAL A 165 -22.51 -2.00 -6.00
CA VAL A 165 -21.31 -2.61 -6.59
C VAL A 165 -20.62 -3.54 -5.59
N LEU A 166 -20.47 -3.10 -4.34
CA LEU A 166 -19.91 -3.93 -3.27
C LEU A 166 -20.92 -4.97 -2.75
N ARG A 167 -22.20 -4.87 -3.12
CA ARG A 167 -23.31 -5.68 -2.58
C ARG A 167 -23.35 -5.67 -1.05
N ARG A 168 -23.01 -4.52 -0.46
CA ARG A 168 -23.03 -4.20 0.97
C ARG A 168 -22.88 -2.69 1.13
N PRO A 169 -23.22 -2.10 2.29
CA PRO A 169 -22.99 -0.68 2.53
C PRO A 169 -21.51 -0.33 2.28
N ALA A 170 -21.26 0.59 1.34
CA ALA A 170 -19.95 1.19 1.14
C ALA A 170 -19.61 2.12 2.30
N LEU A 171 -18.35 2.48 2.45
CA LEU A 171 -17.92 3.52 3.39
C LEU A 171 -17.87 4.86 2.66
N TRP A 172 -18.19 5.94 3.38
CA TRP A 172 -18.33 7.26 2.79
C TRP A 172 -17.98 8.31 3.83
N ALA A 173 -17.11 9.24 3.46
CA ALA A 173 -16.64 10.31 4.34
C ALA A 173 -17.52 11.57 4.25
N GLY A 174 -18.71 11.47 3.65
CA GLY A 174 -19.59 12.60 3.35
C GLY A 174 -19.28 13.27 2.01
N ASP A 175 -19.98 14.37 1.71
CA ASP A 175 -19.77 15.14 0.47
C ASP A 175 -18.44 15.89 0.45
N SER A 176 -17.80 16.07 1.61
CA SER A 176 -16.48 16.67 1.72
C SER A 176 -15.73 16.11 2.94
N VAL A 177 -14.40 16.09 2.85
CA VAL A 177 -13.52 15.73 3.96
C VAL A 177 -12.21 16.51 3.91
N ALA A 178 -11.76 17.03 5.05
CA ALA A 178 -10.55 17.86 5.12
C ALA A 178 -10.55 19.04 4.12
N SER A 179 -11.72 19.66 3.91
CA SER A 179 -11.95 20.74 2.91
C SER A 179 -11.76 20.30 1.45
N LEU A 180 -11.84 19.01 1.18
CA LEU A 180 -11.83 18.44 -0.17
C LEU A 180 -13.21 17.87 -0.48
N ASP A 181 -13.84 18.39 -1.53
CA ASP A 181 -15.14 17.91 -1.98
C ASP A 181 -15.02 16.56 -2.69
N LEU A 182 -16.02 15.70 -2.51
CA LEU A 182 -16.17 14.47 -3.26
C LEU A 182 -16.39 14.82 -4.74
N ALA A 183 -15.35 14.61 -5.55
CA ALA A 183 -15.42 14.92 -6.98
C ALA A 183 -15.88 13.72 -7.81
N ARG A 184 -15.55 12.50 -7.40
CA ARG A 184 -15.96 11.30 -8.15
C ARG A 184 -15.95 10.02 -7.33
N ILE A 185 -16.86 9.13 -7.71
CA ILE A 185 -16.84 7.73 -7.30
C ILE A 185 -16.73 6.87 -8.55
N TRP A 186 -15.75 5.98 -8.58
CA TRP A 186 -15.56 5.01 -9.66
C TRP A 186 -15.81 3.59 -9.20
N LYS A 187 -16.24 2.74 -10.14
CA LYS A 187 -16.06 1.30 -10.03
C LYS A 187 -14.59 0.98 -10.29
N ASP A 188 -13.97 0.23 -9.39
CA ASP A 188 -12.59 -0.26 -9.52
C ASP A 188 -12.62 -1.73 -9.94
N GLU A 189 -12.10 -2.02 -11.13
CA GLU A 189 -11.98 -3.39 -11.64
C GLU A 189 -10.52 -3.78 -11.77
N ARG A 190 -10.14 -4.81 -11.02
CA ARG A 190 -8.80 -5.39 -11.08
C ARG A 190 -8.88 -6.81 -11.63
N GLY A 191 -7.99 -7.16 -12.54
CA GLY A 191 -8.00 -8.46 -13.21
C GLY A 191 -6.61 -9.06 -13.23
N GLU A 192 -6.55 -10.38 -13.09
CA GLU A 192 -5.32 -11.15 -13.16
C GLU A 192 -5.49 -12.32 -14.15
N GLY A 193 -4.45 -12.57 -14.94
CA GLY A 193 -4.34 -13.78 -15.75
C GLY A 193 -5.24 -13.78 -16.96
N ARG A 194 -5.10 -12.76 -17.82
CA ARG A 194 -5.85 -12.70 -19.08
C ARG A 194 -5.63 -13.96 -19.92
N ASN A 195 -6.71 -14.67 -20.21
CA ASN A 195 -6.72 -15.80 -21.12
C ASN A 195 -6.81 -15.26 -22.55
N ARG A 196 -5.75 -15.45 -23.35
CA ARG A 196 -5.70 -14.97 -24.74
C ARG A 196 -6.73 -15.63 -25.66
N LYS A 197 -7.17 -16.86 -25.37
CA LYS A 197 -8.11 -17.61 -26.22
C LYS A 197 -9.55 -17.17 -25.99
N SER A 198 -9.96 -16.98 -24.72
CA SER A 198 -11.32 -16.56 -24.39
C SER A 198 -11.49 -15.04 -24.24
N GLY A 199 -10.39 -14.28 -24.24
CA GLY A 199 -10.38 -12.83 -24.00
C GLY A 199 -10.65 -12.42 -22.53
N GLY A 200 -11.14 -13.34 -21.70
CA GLY A 200 -11.50 -13.11 -20.30
C GLY A 200 -10.32 -13.14 -19.32
N TRP A 201 -10.58 -12.71 -18.09
CA TRP A 201 -9.62 -12.69 -16.98
C TRP A 201 -9.83 -13.90 -16.07
N ALA A 202 -8.74 -14.55 -15.63
CA ALA A 202 -8.82 -15.72 -14.76
C ALA A 202 -9.37 -15.35 -13.37
N LYS A 203 -8.94 -14.21 -12.84
CA LYS A 203 -9.50 -13.61 -11.62
C LYS A 203 -9.92 -12.19 -11.93
N THR A 204 -11.08 -11.78 -11.44
CA THR A 204 -11.56 -10.40 -11.49
C THR A 204 -12.05 -10.01 -10.10
N TYR A 205 -11.61 -8.84 -9.66
CA TYR A 205 -11.94 -8.25 -8.39
C TYR A 205 -12.66 -6.93 -8.65
N THR A 206 -13.66 -6.66 -7.83
CA THR A 206 -14.47 -5.45 -7.92
C THR A 206 -14.37 -4.70 -6.60
N GLY A 207 -14.04 -3.43 -6.71
CA GLY A 207 -14.06 -2.47 -5.64
C GLY A 207 -14.75 -1.18 -6.08
N VAL A 208 -14.72 -0.19 -5.20
CA VAL A 208 -15.15 1.18 -5.48
C VAL A 208 -14.06 2.11 -5.02
N THR A 209 -13.92 3.26 -5.66
CA THR A 209 -12.97 4.28 -5.28
C THR A 209 -13.67 5.63 -5.18
N PHE A 210 -13.66 6.21 -3.98
CA PHE A 210 -14.10 7.58 -3.73
C PHE A 210 -12.89 8.50 -3.83
N PHE A 211 -13.03 9.62 -4.54
CA PHE A 211 -11.98 10.61 -4.70
C PHE A 211 -12.47 11.99 -4.34
N TYR A 212 -11.75 12.59 -3.40
CA TYR A 212 -11.97 13.93 -2.88
C TYR A 212 -10.83 14.82 -3.33
N GLY A 213 -11.15 15.97 -3.91
CA GLY A 213 -10.19 16.90 -4.49
C GLY A 213 -10.57 17.33 -5.90
N THR A 214 -9.62 17.87 -6.64
CA THR A 214 -9.90 18.46 -7.96
C THR A 214 -9.64 17.46 -9.09
N LEU A 215 -10.50 17.46 -10.11
CA LEU A 215 -10.30 16.73 -11.37
C LEU A 215 -9.93 17.69 -12.51
N ASP A 216 -9.17 17.19 -13.48
CA ASP A 216 -8.89 17.88 -14.73
C ASP A 216 -10.06 17.80 -15.72
N GLU A 217 -9.93 18.45 -16.87
CA GLU A 217 -10.95 18.46 -17.94
C GLU A 217 -11.27 17.07 -18.49
N ASN A 218 -10.34 16.11 -18.34
CA ASN A 218 -10.53 14.72 -18.76
C ASN A 218 -11.14 13.86 -17.63
N GLY A 219 -11.39 14.45 -16.47
CA GLY A 219 -11.95 13.76 -15.31
C GLY A 219 -10.94 12.89 -14.54
N ASN A 220 -9.65 13.14 -14.70
CA ASN A 220 -8.57 12.51 -13.94
C ASN A 220 -8.17 13.39 -12.74
N PRO A 221 -7.54 12.85 -11.69
CA PRO A 221 -6.98 13.64 -10.60
C PRO A 221 -6.09 14.78 -11.10
N ALA A 222 -6.42 16.02 -10.73
CA ALA A 222 -5.73 17.20 -11.20
C ALA A 222 -4.31 17.30 -10.63
N SER A 223 -3.40 17.86 -11.43
CA SER A 223 -2.03 18.17 -11.02
C SER A 223 -1.63 19.57 -11.48
N PHE A 224 -0.76 20.22 -10.74
CA PHE A 224 -0.14 21.49 -11.12
C PHE A 224 1.35 21.28 -11.41
N ARG A 225 1.96 22.14 -12.22
CA ARG A 225 3.40 22.12 -12.44
C ARG A 225 4.11 22.95 -11.38
N ASN A 226 5.08 22.38 -10.69
CA ASN A 226 5.93 23.12 -9.77
C ASN A 226 6.99 23.96 -10.54
N ALA A 227 7.80 24.73 -9.82
CA ALA A 227 8.85 25.59 -10.40
C ALA A 227 9.90 24.80 -11.23
N SER A 228 10.08 23.50 -10.98
CA SER A 228 10.96 22.63 -11.77
C SER A 228 10.26 21.99 -12.99
N GLY A 229 9.01 22.36 -13.27
CA GLY A 229 8.21 21.81 -14.37
C GLY A 229 7.65 20.41 -14.11
N ALA A 230 7.87 19.84 -12.92
CA ALA A 230 7.36 18.53 -12.55
C ALA A 230 5.88 18.63 -12.14
N ALA A 231 5.07 17.68 -12.62
CA ALA A 231 3.67 17.57 -12.22
C ALA A 231 3.59 17.13 -10.76
N LYS A 232 2.88 17.91 -9.94
CA LYS A 232 2.58 17.62 -8.55
C LYS A 232 1.06 17.54 -8.40
N PRO A 233 0.50 16.47 -7.78
CA PRO A 233 -0.93 16.39 -7.54
C PRO A 233 -1.45 17.60 -6.77
N MET A 234 -2.63 18.08 -7.14
CA MET A 234 -3.43 18.96 -6.27
C MET A 234 -3.77 18.22 -4.97
N PRO A 235 -4.08 18.91 -3.86
CA PRO A 235 -4.53 18.26 -2.64
C PRO A 235 -5.68 17.28 -2.91
N PHE A 236 -5.54 16.05 -2.41
CA PHE A 236 -6.50 14.98 -2.66
C PHE A 236 -6.50 13.96 -1.52
N VAL A 237 -7.59 13.17 -1.48
CA VAL A 237 -7.62 11.85 -0.85
C VAL A 237 -8.47 10.90 -1.69
N GLN A 238 -7.95 9.70 -1.85
CA GLN A 238 -8.57 8.58 -2.52
C GLN A 238 -8.82 7.47 -1.50
N VAL A 239 -10.06 6.97 -1.46
CA VAL A 239 -10.47 5.84 -0.62
C VAL A 239 -10.92 4.72 -1.54
N SER A 240 -10.11 3.67 -1.65
CA SER A 240 -10.43 2.47 -2.43
C SER A 240 -10.90 1.36 -1.50
N GLU A 241 -12.08 0.81 -1.77
CA GLU A 241 -12.74 -0.21 -0.96
C GLU A 241 -12.89 -1.51 -1.76
N SER A 242 -12.62 -2.63 -1.08
CA SER A 242 -12.83 -3.96 -1.64
C SER A 242 -13.37 -4.91 -0.58
N ARG A 243 -14.08 -5.93 -1.03
CA ARG A 243 -14.56 -7.03 -0.19
C ARG A 243 -13.50 -8.12 0.03
N THR A 244 -12.49 -8.16 -0.83
CA THR A 244 -11.47 -9.19 -0.83
C THR A 244 -10.14 -8.56 -0.50
N LEU A 245 -9.43 -9.17 0.45
CA LEU A 245 -8.03 -8.84 0.71
C LEU A 245 -7.22 -9.34 -0.47
N ASP A 246 -6.92 -8.45 -1.40
CA ASP A 246 -6.18 -8.79 -2.62
C ASP A 246 -5.02 -7.84 -2.83
N SER A 247 -3.85 -8.40 -3.09
CA SER A 247 -2.62 -7.65 -3.31
C SER A 247 -2.74 -6.59 -4.40
N LEU A 248 -3.63 -6.74 -5.39
CA LEU A 248 -3.82 -5.71 -6.41
C LEU A 248 -4.36 -4.43 -5.79
N PHE A 249 -5.19 -4.49 -4.74
CA PHE A 249 -5.71 -3.32 -4.00
C PHE A 249 -4.70 -2.72 -3.02
N GLN A 250 -3.57 -3.37 -2.76
CA GLN A 250 -2.62 -2.95 -1.74
C GLN A 250 -1.28 -2.55 -2.36
N ARG A 251 -0.76 -1.38 -1.98
CA ARG A 251 0.47 -0.84 -2.60
C ARG A 251 1.76 -1.21 -1.90
N VAL A 252 1.76 -1.26 -0.56
CA VAL A 252 3.01 -1.33 0.23
C VAL A 252 3.21 -2.69 0.87
N VAL A 253 2.17 -3.23 1.51
CA VAL A 253 2.15 -4.61 2.01
C VAL A 253 1.07 -5.39 1.26
N MET A 254 1.37 -6.63 0.94
CA MET A 254 0.47 -7.54 0.25
C MET A 254 -0.10 -8.56 1.24
N ASN A 255 -1.37 -8.90 1.01
CA ASN A 255 -2.12 -9.92 1.74
C ASN A 255 -2.14 -9.72 3.26
N TYR A 256 -1.99 -8.46 3.70
CA TYR A 256 -2.05 -8.08 5.10
C TYR A 256 -3.13 -7.03 5.31
N SER A 257 -3.98 -7.22 6.31
CA SER A 257 -4.91 -6.20 6.78
C SER A 257 -4.64 -5.95 8.26
N PRO A 258 -4.52 -4.69 8.72
CA PRO A 258 -4.49 -4.43 10.14
C PRO A 258 -5.82 -4.86 10.78
N PRO A 259 -5.82 -5.16 12.10
CA PRO A 259 -7.05 -5.47 12.83
C PRO A 259 -8.08 -4.34 12.69
N GLU A 260 -9.36 -4.69 12.68
CA GLU A 260 -10.44 -3.72 12.65
C GLU A 260 -10.33 -2.73 13.82
N GLY A 261 -10.61 -1.45 13.54
CA GLY A 261 -10.38 -0.35 14.48
C GLY A 261 -8.95 0.19 14.50
N SER A 262 -8.01 -0.42 13.77
CA SER A 262 -6.65 0.08 13.57
C SER A 262 -6.42 0.53 12.13
N ILE A 263 -5.46 1.45 11.95
CA ILE A 263 -4.96 1.88 10.65
C ILE A 263 -3.44 1.68 10.60
N LEU A 264 -2.95 1.16 9.47
CA LEU A 264 -1.52 1.05 9.19
C LEU A 264 -1.13 2.14 8.19
N VAL A 265 -0.24 3.04 8.60
CA VAL A 265 0.27 4.17 7.80
C VAL A 265 1.74 3.90 7.46
N PHE A 266 2.12 4.03 6.19
CA PHE A 266 3.49 3.75 5.73
C PHE A 266 4.33 5.01 5.55
N ASP A 267 3.76 5.99 4.85
CA ASP A 267 4.32 7.31 4.62
C ASP A 267 3.19 8.34 4.77
N ALA A 268 3.48 9.63 4.62
CA ALA A 268 2.51 10.72 4.76
C ALA A 268 1.34 10.71 3.75
N GLY A 269 1.07 9.62 3.05
CA GLY A 269 0.01 9.55 2.06
C GLY A 269 -0.56 8.16 1.80
N ILE A 270 -0.06 7.07 2.39
CA ILE A 270 -0.59 5.72 2.10
C ILE A 270 -0.97 5.01 3.39
N ALA A 271 -2.19 4.47 3.43
CA ALA A 271 -2.63 3.66 4.54
C ALA A 271 -3.55 2.51 4.14
N LEU A 272 -3.63 1.52 5.03
CA LEU A 272 -4.53 0.40 4.95
C LEU A 272 -5.34 0.32 6.25
N MET A 273 -6.62 -0.02 6.15
CA MET A 273 -7.45 -0.32 7.31
C MET A 273 -8.53 -1.35 6.97
N GLN A 274 -9.13 -1.91 8.01
CA GLN A 274 -10.36 -2.69 7.91
C GLN A 274 -11.46 -1.98 8.67
N LYS A 275 -12.64 -1.86 8.06
CA LYS A 275 -13.82 -1.32 8.71
C LYS A 275 -15.08 -1.94 8.13
N ASP A 276 -15.98 -2.37 8.99
CA ASP A 276 -17.26 -2.96 8.63
C ASP A 276 -17.11 -4.10 7.62
N GLY A 277 -16.08 -4.93 7.78
CA GLY A 277 -15.76 -6.05 6.89
C GLY A 277 -15.35 -5.67 5.46
N LEU A 278 -14.99 -4.41 5.21
CA LEU A 278 -14.35 -3.94 3.98
C LEU A 278 -12.85 -3.73 4.21
N TYR A 279 -12.05 -4.04 3.19
CA TYR A 279 -10.64 -3.70 3.13
C TYR A 279 -10.51 -2.35 2.43
N VAL A 280 -9.88 -1.40 3.11
CA VAL A 280 -9.78 -0.02 2.66
C VAL A 280 -8.31 0.33 2.45
N ALA A 281 -8.00 0.85 1.26
CA ALA A 281 -6.73 1.45 0.94
C ALA A 281 -6.92 2.95 0.74
N LEU A 282 -6.13 3.75 1.44
CA LEU A 282 -6.14 5.21 1.32
C LEU A 282 -4.85 5.70 0.65
N ASP A 283 -5.01 6.65 -0.27
CA ASP A 283 -3.93 7.43 -0.88
C ASP A 283 -4.26 8.91 -0.72
N ALA A 284 -3.34 9.74 -0.22
CA ALA A 284 -3.62 11.13 0.10
C ALA A 284 -2.39 12.03 -0.06
N SER A 285 -2.67 13.33 -0.22
CA SER A 285 -1.66 14.38 -0.30
C SER A 285 -0.89 14.65 1.00
N SER A 286 -1.43 14.26 2.16
CA SER A 286 -0.78 14.40 3.46
C SER A 286 -1.39 13.46 4.52
N GLU A 287 -0.64 13.21 5.60
CA GLU A 287 -1.07 12.33 6.70
C GLU A 287 -2.30 12.90 7.40
N GLY A 288 -2.37 14.22 7.59
CA GLY A 288 -3.51 14.88 8.20
C GLY A 288 -4.81 14.66 7.41
N VAL A 289 -4.75 14.81 6.09
CA VAL A 289 -5.90 14.56 5.19
C VAL A 289 -6.28 13.08 5.21
N LEU A 290 -5.28 12.18 5.19
CA LEU A 290 -5.49 10.73 5.25
C LEU A 290 -6.23 10.32 6.52
N LEU A 291 -5.77 10.79 7.68
CA LEU A 291 -6.37 10.44 8.97
C LEU A 291 -7.75 11.06 9.14
N ALA A 292 -7.98 12.27 8.61
CA ALA A 292 -9.31 12.89 8.59
C ALA A 292 -10.29 12.04 7.77
N ALA A 293 -9.91 11.60 6.57
CA ALA A 293 -10.71 10.70 5.74
C ALA A 293 -11.01 9.39 6.46
N ALA A 294 -9.99 8.70 6.97
CA ALA A 294 -10.15 7.42 7.67
C ALA A 294 -11.13 7.49 8.85
N ARG A 295 -11.11 8.59 9.62
CA ARG A 295 -12.01 8.82 10.76
C ARG A 295 -13.45 9.12 10.33
N ALA A 296 -13.62 9.87 9.25
CA ALA A 296 -14.92 10.29 8.73
C ALA A 296 -15.68 9.18 7.99
N LEU A 297 -15.02 8.07 7.63
CA LEU A 297 -15.68 6.96 6.92
C LEU A 297 -16.84 6.39 7.73
N GLU A 298 -18.06 6.54 7.24
CA GLU A 298 -19.25 5.91 7.81
C GLU A 298 -19.98 5.11 6.73
N ARG A 299 -20.88 4.20 7.12
CA ARG A 299 -21.67 3.46 6.14
C ARG A 299 -22.53 4.44 5.35
N VAL A 300 -22.56 4.28 4.02
CA VAL A 300 -23.55 4.98 3.19
C VAL A 300 -24.95 4.71 3.77
N PRO A 301 -25.74 5.77 4.07
CA PRO A 301 -27.08 5.59 4.58
C PRO A 301 -27.88 4.70 3.63
N ALA A 302 -28.58 3.70 4.18
CA ALA A 302 -29.52 2.93 3.39
C ALA A 302 -30.51 3.92 2.76
N SER A 303 -30.64 3.90 1.44
CA SER A 303 -31.71 4.67 0.80
C SER A 303 -33.00 4.19 1.44
N LYS A 304 -33.69 5.09 2.17
CA LYS A 304 -35.03 4.80 2.66
C LYS A 304 -35.84 4.56 1.40
N GLY A 305 -36.13 3.29 1.10
CA GLY A 305 -37.09 2.93 0.09
C GLY A 305 -38.33 3.77 0.35
N THR A 306 -38.82 4.43 -0.69
CA THR A 306 -40.05 5.19 -0.68
C THR A 306 -41.20 4.21 -0.42
N ALA A 307 -41.34 3.79 0.84
CA ALA A 307 -42.50 3.09 1.33
C ALA A 307 -43.60 4.14 1.37
N GLY A 308 -44.49 4.07 0.37
CA GLY A 308 -45.71 4.86 0.32
C GLY A 308 -46.46 4.72 1.63
N SER A 309 -46.35 5.75 2.47
CA SER A 309 -47.30 5.98 3.54
C SER A 309 -48.58 6.47 2.87
N VAL A 310 -49.45 5.50 2.56
CA VAL A 310 -50.86 5.75 2.32
C VAL A 310 -51.42 6.31 3.63
N SER A 311 -51.43 7.63 3.75
CA SER A 311 -52.21 8.30 4.78
C SER A 311 -53.66 8.28 4.32
N ARG A 312 -54.37 7.23 4.75
CA ARG A 312 -55.82 7.10 4.65
C ARG A 312 -56.46 8.24 5.47
N ARG A 313 -56.84 9.34 4.83
CA ARG A 313 -57.91 10.22 5.32
C ARG A 313 -59.19 9.88 4.56
N ILE A 314 -60.16 9.35 5.29
CA ILE A 314 -61.55 9.24 4.83
C ILE A 314 -62.20 10.60 5.09
N SER A 315 -62.69 11.26 4.03
CA SER A 315 -63.96 12.01 4.06
C SER A 315 -64.32 12.54 2.67
N GLY A 316 -65.43 12.04 2.11
CA GLY A 316 -66.38 12.85 1.34
C GLY A 316 -66.25 12.90 -0.19
N GLY A 317 -66.91 11.96 -0.87
CA GLY A 317 -67.92 12.24 -1.91
C GLY A 317 -67.51 12.89 -3.25
N GLY A 318 -67.68 12.13 -4.34
CA GLY A 318 -68.40 12.65 -5.51
C GLY A 318 -67.64 12.80 -6.85
N ALA A 319 -67.78 11.76 -7.69
CA ALA A 319 -68.05 11.80 -9.13
C ALA A 319 -66.95 12.20 -10.16
N ASN A 320 -66.56 11.16 -10.92
CA ASN A 320 -66.44 11.06 -12.38
C ASN A 320 -65.40 11.89 -13.17
N GLY A 321 -64.51 11.15 -13.83
CA GLY A 321 -64.26 11.32 -15.27
C GLY A 321 -62.86 11.76 -15.70
N SER A 322 -61.95 10.81 -15.90
CA SER A 322 -60.97 10.89 -16.99
C SER A 322 -61.70 10.62 -18.34
N PRO A 323 -61.12 10.84 -19.54
CA PRO A 323 -59.73 11.19 -19.87
C PRO A 323 -59.59 12.28 -20.97
N ALA A 324 -58.37 12.71 -21.32
CA ALA A 324 -57.86 12.65 -22.70
C ALA A 324 -56.55 13.43 -22.90
N TRP A 325 -55.83 12.95 -23.91
CA TRP A 325 -54.54 13.35 -24.43
C TRP A 325 -54.59 14.59 -25.34
N MET A 326 -53.38 15.10 -25.60
CA MET A 326 -52.87 15.66 -26.88
C MET A 326 -52.96 17.17 -27.20
N ALA A 327 -51.78 17.64 -27.63
CA ALA A 327 -51.49 18.49 -28.79
C ALA A 327 -51.57 20.03 -28.65
N LEU A 328 -50.43 20.63 -29.03
CA LEU A 328 -50.17 22.06 -29.27
C LEU A 328 -51.04 22.62 -30.42
N PRO A 329 -51.33 23.93 -30.40
CA PRO A 329 -51.64 24.68 -31.60
C PRO A 329 -50.67 25.85 -31.88
N PRO A 330 -50.71 26.44 -33.10
CA PRO A 330 -49.58 27.02 -33.81
C PRO A 330 -49.50 28.56 -33.77
N GLY A 331 -48.42 29.09 -34.36
CA GLY A 331 -48.02 30.48 -34.37
C GLY A 331 -48.96 31.49 -35.06
N THR A 332 -48.79 32.73 -34.65
CA THR A 332 -49.49 33.94 -35.10
C THR A 332 -48.88 34.55 -36.36
N PRO A 333 -49.67 35.14 -37.29
CA PRO A 333 -49.15 35.93 -38.40
C PRO A 333 -49.10 37.44 -38.09
N ASP A 334 -48.12 38.12 -38.68
CA ASP A 334 -47.87 39.57 -38.61
C ASP A 334 -48.93 40.41 -39.38
N PRO A 335 -49.09 41.71 -39.04
CA PRO A 335 -50.04 42.61 -39.69
C PRO A 335 -49.43 43.37 -40.90
N PRO A 336 -50.26 43.87 -41.85
CA PRO A 336 -49.74 44.57 -43.03
C PRO A 336 -49.45 46.05 -42.78
N ALA A 337 -48.49 46.53 -43.58
CA ALA A 337 -47.87 47.85 -43.58
C ALA A 337 -48.76 48.99 -44.12
N SER A 338 -48.37 50.22 -43.79
CA SER A 338 -48.78 51.46 -44.46
C SER A 338 -47.96 51.70 -45.72
#